data_AF-A0A7X4A997-F1
#
_entry.id   AF-A0A7X4A997-F1
#
_cell.length_a   1.000
_cell.length_b   1.000
_cell.length_c   1.000
_cell.angle_alpha   90.00
_cell.angle_beta   90.00
_cell.angle_gamma   90.00
#
_symmetry.space_group_name_H-M   'P 1'
#
loop_
_entity.id
_entity.type
_entity.pdbx_description
1 polymer ?
#
loop_
_entity_poly.entity_id
_entity_poly.type
_entity_poly.pdbx_seq_one_letter_code
_entity_poly.pdbx_strand_id
1 'polypeptide(L)'
;MASEHIVSAFDQELNELKNKVSEMGGLAESQLVNALEAMQRRDTDLASRTIESDARVDEMEHEIDAFVVQLLALRQPVASDLREIIVALKISSDLERIADYATNVAKRTMTLAQSPQVRPAHAIPRMGRLAISMIFDVLDSYSDRDTQKAIAVWRRDEELDEMYISLFRE
;
A
#
# COMPACT_ATOMS: atom_id res chain seq x y z
N MET A 1 11.92 -16.09 33.91
CA MET A 1 13.19 -16.23 33.15
C MET A 1 12.99 -16.95 31.80
N ALA A 2 12.96 -18.28 31.66
CA ALA A 2 12.83 -18.91 30.33
C ALA A 2 11.52 -18.56 29.59
N SER A 3 10.38 -18.61 30.28
CA SER A 3 9.07 -18.18 29.73
C SER A 3 9.01 -16.69 29.40
N GLU A 4 9.81 -15.87 30.08
CA GLU A 4 9.83 -14.40 29.94
C GLU A 4 10.65 -13.99 28.71
N HIS A 5 11.77 -14.70 28.46
CA HIS A 5 12.53 -14.57 27.21
C HIS A 5 11.75 -15.05 25.98
N ILE A 6 10.95 -16.12 26.11
CA ILE A 6 10.13 -16.64 25.00
C ILE A 6 9.03 -15.63 24.60
N VAL A 7 8.36 -15.03 25.58
CA VAL A 7 7.32 -14.00 25.34
C VAL A 7 7.95 -12.74 24.75
N SER A 8 9.05 -12.24 25.33
CA SER A 8 9.76 -11.07 24.79
C SER A 8 10.28 -11.28 23.37
N ALA A 9 10.70 -12.49 23.00
CA ALA A 9 11.13 -12.79 21.63
C ALA A 9 9.95 -12.82 20.66
N PHE A 10 8.79 -13.32 21.08
CA PHE A 10 7.60 -13.32 20.24
C PHE A 10 7.05 -11.91 20.01
N ASP A 11 7.05 -11.05 21.03
CA ASP A 11 6.68 -9.64 20.89
C ASP A 11 7.62 -8.92 19.91
N GLN A 12 8.92 -9.25 19.90
CA GLN A 12 9.87 -8.72 18.93
C GLN A 12 9.54 -9.17 17.51
N GLU A 13 9.20 -10.44 17.30
CA GLU A 13 8.80 -10.97 16.00
C GLU A 13 7.49 -10.34 15.49
N LEU A 14 6.51 -10.10 16.36
CA LEU A 14 5.29 -9.37 15.99
C LEU A 14 5.59 -7.92 15.56
N ASN A 15 6.49 -7.25 16.26
CA ASN A 15 6.95 -5.92 15.87
C ASN A 15 7.72 -5.95 14.54
N GLU A 16 8.51 -6.99 14.29
CA GLU A 16 9.19 -7.18 13.00
C GLU A 16 8.18 -7.34 11.85
N LEU A 17 7.15 -8.18 12.02
CA LEU A 17 6.08 -8.35 11.03
C LEU A 17 5.40 -7.02 10.70
N LYS A 18 5.08 -6.24 11.74
CA LYS A 18 4.48 -4.92 11.58
C LYS A 18 5.40 -3.94 10.82
N ASN A 19 6.70 -3.96 11.12
CA ASN A 19 7.67 -3.12 10.43
C ASN A 19 7.79 -3.49 8.95
N LYS A 20 7.80 -4.80 8.61
CA LYS A 20 7.81 -5.27 7.23
C LYS A 20 6.58 -4.78 6.44
N VAL A 21 5.38 -4.88 7.03
CA VAL A 21 4.15 -4.36 6.42
C VAL A 21 4.22 -2.85 6.22
N SER A 22 4.75 -2.11 7.20
CA SER A 22 4.88 -0.65 7.12
C SER A 22 5.89 -0.21 6.04
N GLU A 23 7.01 -0.93 5.92
CA GLU A 23 8.01 -0.71 4.88
C GLU A 23 7.42 -0.96 3.48
N MET A 24 6.69 -2.06 3.30
CA MET A 24 5.99 -2.39 2.06
C MET A 24 4.96 -1.31 1.71
N GLY A 25 4.23 -0.82 2.71
CA GLY A 25 3.25 0.25 2.55
C GLY A 25 3.87 1.57 2.07
N GLY A 26 5.01 1.96 2.64
CA GLY A 26 5.74 3.15 2.18
C GLY A 26 6.25 3.03 0.75
N LEU A 27 6.66 1.83 0.32
CA LEU A 27 7.06 1.59 -1.06
C LEU A 27 5.88 1.68 -2.03
N ALA A 28 4.75 1.04 -1.71
CA ALA A 28 3.53 1.12 -2.51
C ALA A 28 2.99 2.56 -2.63
N GLU A 29 3.02 3.33 -1.53
CA GLU A 29 2.68 4.77 -1.54
C GLU A 29 3.60 5.56 -2.49
N SER A 30 4.92 5.35 -2.38
CA SER A 30 5.92 5.99 -3.24
C SER A 30 5.71 5.67 -4.72
N GLN A 31 5.38 4.41 -5.05
CA GLN A 31 5.07 4.00 -6.42
C GLN A 31 3.84 4.72 -6.96
N LEU A 32 2.77 4.84 -6.17
CA LEU A 32 1.58 5.58 -6.58
C LEU A 32 1.88 7.06 -6.82
N VAL A 33 2.65 7.70 -5.93
CA VAL A 33 3.12 9.08 -6.09
C VAL A 33 3.89 9.24 -7.40
N ASN A 34 4.89 8.38 -7.63
CA ASN A 34 5.72 8.41 -8.82
C ASN A 34 4.92 8.15 -10.10
N ALA A 35 3.96 7.20 -10.07
CA ALA A 35 3.10 6.91 -11.21
C ALA A 35 2.21 8.10 -11.60
N LEU A 36 1.63 8.77 -10.62
CA LEU A 36 0.80 9.97 -10.83
C LEU A 36 1.63 11.14 -11.34
N GLU A 37 2.83 11.35 -10.78
CA GLU A 37 3.76 12.37 -11.25
C GLU A 37 4.21 12.10 -12.69
N ALA A 38 4.62 10.87 -12.98
CA ALA A 38 5.03 10.43 -14.31
C ALA A 38 3.91 10.68 -15.33
N MET A 39 2.68 10.30 -15.00
CA MET A 39 1.53 10.52 -15.87
C MET A 39 1.25 12.01 -16.10
N GLN A 40 1.29 12.83 -15.05
CA GLN A 40 1.02 14.26 -15.14
C GLN A 40 2.07 14.98 -15.99
N ARG A 41 3.35 14.61 -15.85
CA ARG A 41 4.47 15.21 -16.57
C ARG A 41 4.76 14.55 -17.92
N ARG A 42 4.09 13.42 -18.21
CA ARG A 42 4.41 12.49 -19.31
C ARG A 42 5.89 12.06 -19.28
N ASP A 43 6.41 11.86 -18.08
CA ASP A 43 7.78 11.45 -17.84
C ASP A 43 7.88 9.91 -17.97
N THR A 44 8.40 9.46 -19.12
CA THR A 44 8.55 8.04 -19.41
C THR A 44 9.66 7.39 -18.59
N ASP A 45 10.67 8.16 -18.19
CA ASP A 45 11.80 7.63 -17.41
C ASP A 45 11.35 7.33 -15.99
N LEU A 46 10.58 8.24 -15.38
CA LEU A 46 9.97 7.99 -14.07
C LEU A 46 8.99 6.82 -14.13
N ALA A 47 8.15 6.75 -15.18
CA ALA A 47 7.23 5.63 -15.36
C ALA A 47 7.95 4.27 -15.46
N SER A 48 9.04 4.19 -16.23
CA SER A 48 9.84 2.97 -16.33
C SER A 48 10.43 2.56 -14.98
N ARG A 49 10.97 3.50 -14.20
CA ARG A 49 11.49 3.22 -12.85
C ARG A 49 10.40 2.73 -11.90
N THR A 50 9.20 3.30 -11.97
CA THR A 50 8.07 2.82 -11.17
C THR A 50 7.73 1.38 -11.51
N ILE A 51 7.64 1.02 -12.79
CA ILE A 51 7.37 -0.35 -13.24
C ILE A 51 8.47 -1.32 -12.78
N GLU A 52 9.74 -0.92 -12.86
CA GLU A 52 10.86 -1.76 -12.41
C GLU A 52 10.89 -1.96 -10.90
N SER A 53 10.41 -0.98 -10.13
CA SER A 53 10.38 -1.06 -8.66
C SER A 53 9.32 -2.01 -8.11
N ASP A 54 8.33 -2.39 -8.91
CA ASP A 54 7.21 -3.28 -8.57
C ASP A 54 7.68 -4.63 -8.03
N ALA A 55 8.72 -5.20 -8.65
CA ALA A 55 9.31 -6.47 -8.25
C ALA A 55 9.81 -6.50 -6.79
N ARG A 56 10.14 -5.33 -6.21
CA ARG A 56 10.52 -5.25 -4.79
C ARG A 56 9.30 -5.37 -3.87
N VAL A 57 8.14 -4.89 -4.28
CA VAL A 57 6.89 -5.05 -3.52
C VAL A 57 6.49 -6.53 -3.50
N ASP A 58 6.55 -7.21 -4.65
CA ASP A 58 6.31 -8.66 -4.76
C ASP A 58 7.23 -9.47 -3.83
N GLU A 59 8.53 -9.13 -3.83
CA GLU A 59 9.51 -9.78 -2.96
C GLU A 59 9.16 -9.56 -1.48
N MET A 60 8.76 -8.34 -1.09
CA MET A 60 8.36 -8.02 0.27
C MET A 60 7.07 -8.73 0.70
N GLU A 61 6.09 -8.89 -0.20
CA GLU A 61 4.90 -9.69 0.05
C GLU A 61 5.29 -11.15 0.37
N HIS A 62 6.15 -11.75 -0.47
CA HIS A 62 6.65 -13.10 -0.25
C HIS A 62 7.46 -13.25 1.05
N GLU A 63 8.28 -12.25 1.40
CA GLU A 63 8.99 -12.21 2.67
C GLU A 63 8.01 -12.21 3.87
N ILE A 64 6.93 -11.41 3.79
CA ILE A 64 5.89 -11.34 4.83
C ILE A 64 5.16 -12.68 4.94
N ASP A 65 4.77 -13.28 3.82
CA ASP A 65 4.10 -14.59 3.78
C ASP A 65 4.96 -15.67 4.45
N ALA A 66 6.24 -15.75 4.07
CA ALA A 66 7.17 -16.71 4.64
C ALA A 66 7.34 -16.51 6.16
N PHE A 67 7.47 -15.25 6.60
CA PHE A 67 7.62 -14.92 8.01
C PHE A 67 6.37 -15.27 8.83
N VAL A 68 5.18 -15.03 8.28
CA VAL A 68 3.91 -15.42 8.91
C VAL A 68 3.82 -16.94 9.06
N VAL A 69 4.14 -17.72 8.02
CA VAL A 69 4.15 -19.18 8.10
C VAL A 69 5.10 -19.67 9.20
N GLN A 70 6.29 -19.06 9.29
CA GLN A 70 7.25 -19.35 10.35
C GLN A 70 6.69 -19.04 11.75
N LEU A 71 6.05 -17.89 11.95
CA LEU A 71 5.44 -17.51 13.23
C LEU A 71 4.36 -18.50 13.66
N LEU A 72 3.46 -18.85 12.74
CA LEU A 72 2.38 -19.81 13.00
C LEU A 72 2.94 -21.19 13.40
N ALA A 73 4.00 -21.64 12.71
CA ALA A 73 4.62 -22.93 12.98
C ALA A 73 5.37 -22.98 14.32
N LEU A 74 6.09 -21.90 14.68
CA LEU A 74 6.97 -21.88 15.86
C LEU A 74 6.25 -21.48 17.14
N ARG A 75 5.22 -20.63 17.06
CA ARG A 75 4.64 -19.94 18.24
C ARG A 75 3.24 -20.42 18.60
N GLN A 76 2.51 -21.04 17.68
CA GLN A 76 1.11 -21.47 17.87
C GLN A 76 0.24 -20.38 18.52
N PRO A 77 0.22 -19.16 17.95
CA PRO A 77 -0.44 -18.01 18.55
C PRO A 77 -1.96 -18.20 18.62
N VAL A 78 -2.60 -17.56 19.60
CA VAL A 78 -4.04 -17.66 19.84
C VAL A 78 -4.68 -16.27 19.95
N ALA A 79 -6.00 -16.22 19.81
CA ALA A 79 -6.82 -15.02 20.03
C ALA A 79 -6.31 -13.77 19.30
N SER A 80 -5.79 -12.77 20.04
CA SER A 80 -5.32 -11.49 19.50
C SER A 80 -4.14 -11.65 18.57
N ASP A 81 -3.19 -12.50 18.94
CA ASP A 81 -1.88 -12.57 18.28
C ASP A 81 -2.04 -13.29 16.92
N LEU A 82 -2.88 -14.33 16.90
CA LEU A 82 -3.28 -14.98 15.66
C LEU A 82 -4.00 -13.98 14.73
N ARG A 83 -4.88 -13.13 15.27
CA ARG A 83 -5.58 -12.13 14.47
C ARG A 83 -4.60 -11.13 13.86
N GLU A 84 -3.63 -10.66 14.63
CA GLU A 84 -2.62 -9.72 14.16
C GLU A 84 -1.80 -10.30 13.01
N ILE A 85 -1.35 -11.54 13.15
CA ILE A 85 -0.59 -12.26 12.12
C ILE A 85 -1.42 -12.44 10.83
N ILE A 86 -2.69 -12.85 10.95
CA ILE A 86 -3.56 -13.05 9.78
C ILE A 86 -3.93 -11.73 9.11
N VAL A 87 -4.09 -10.65 9.88
CA VAL A 87 -4.37 -9.32 9.34
C VAL A 87 -3.17 -8.79 8.57
N ALA A 88 -1.93 -9.05 9.03
CA ALA A 88 -0.73 -8.65 8.30
C ALA A 88 -0.68 -9.25 6.88
N LEU A 89 -1.05 -10.53 6.70
CA LEU A 89 -1.16 -11.17 5.37
C LEU A 89 -2.18 -10.48 4.45
N LYS A 90 -3.32 -10.07 5.01
CA LYS A 90 -4.35 -9.40 4.21
C LYS A 90 -3.89 -8.02 3.76
N ILE A 91 -3.25 -7.28 4.68
CA ILE A 91 -2.73 -5.96 4.38
C ILE A 91 -1.60 -6.03 3.36
N SER A 92 -0.66 -6.99 3.47
CA SER A 92 0.41 -7.15 2.47
C SER A 92 -0.16 -7.40 1.08
N SER A 93 -1.17 -8.26 0.95
CA SER A 93 -1.83 -8.48 -0.33
C SER A 93 -2.58 -7.25 -0.85
N ASP A 94 -3.26 -6.49 0.01
CA ASP A 94 -3.89 -5.23 -0.40
C ASP A 94 -2.85 -4.17 -0.83
N LEU A 95 -1.67 -4.15 -0.21
CA LEU A 95 -0.56 -3.27 -0.57
C LEU A 95 0.09 -3.64 -1.90
N GLU A 96 0.28 -4.94 -2.18
CA GLU A 96 0.72 -5.43 -3.49
C GLU A 96 -0.23 -4.94 -4.58
N ARG A 97 -1.55 -5.08 -4.38
CA ARG A 97 -2.54 -4.60 -5.36
C ARG A 97 -2.46 -3.10 -5.61
N ILE A 98 -2.12 -2.30 -4.59
CA ILE A 98 -1.91 -0.85 -4.75
C ILE A 98 -0.68 -0.57 -5.63
N ALA A 99 0.43 -1.25 -5.37
CA ALA A 99 1.64 -1.18 -6.20
C ALA A 99 1.34 -1.55 -7.66
N ASP A 100 0.60 -2.64 -7.83
CA ASP A 100 0.22 -3.18 -9.13
C ASP A 100 -0.69 -2.20 -9.91
N TYR A 101 -1.63 -1.52 -9.23
CA TYR A 101 -2.39 -0.40 -9.81
C TYR A 101 -1.50 0.81 -10.16
N ALA A 102 -0.51 1.16 -9.33
CA ALA A 102 0.44 2.23 -9.65
C ALA A 102 1.27 1.88 -10.90
N THR A 103 1.73 0.63 -11.01
CA THR A 103 2.42 0.09 -12.18
C THR A 103 1.54 0.20 -13.43
N ASN A 104 0.23 -0.06 -13.33
CA ASN A 104 -0.71 0.12 -14.44
C ASN A 104 -0.85 1.59 -14.88
N VAL A 105 -0.87 2.54 -13.93
CA VAL A 105 -0.85 3.98 -14.23
C VAL A 105 0.46 4.38 -14.93
N ALA A 106 1.60 3.88 -14.45
CA ALA A 106 2.90 4.11 -15.07
C ALA A 106 2.96 3.56 -16.50
N LYS A 107 2.49 2.32 -16.74
CA LYS A 107 2.36 1.74 -18.09
C LYS A 107 1.51 2.61 -19.01
N ARG A 108 0.42 3.20 -18.50
CA ARG A 108 -0.44 4.11 -19.27
C ARG A 108 0.28 5.40 -19.69
N THR A 109 1.21 5.90 -18.86
CA THR A 109 2.05 7.06 -19.17
C THR A 109 2.85 6.85 -20.45
N MET A 110 3.40 5.64 -20.67
CA MET A 110 4.16 5.30 -21.88
C MET A 110 3.31 5.46 -23.15
N THR A 111 2.03 5.08 -23.10
CA THR A 111 1.10 5.27 -24.22
C THR A 111 0.70 6.74 -24.39
N LEU A 112 0.46 7.46 -23.29
CA LEU A 112 0.08 8.87 -23.31
C LEU A 112 1.18 9.76 -23.86
N ALA A 113 2.45 9.44 -23.59
CA ALA A 113 3.61 10.18 -24.08
C ALA A 113 3.68 10.20 -25.62
N GLN A 114 3.20 9.14 -26.29
CA GLN A 114 3.17 9.02 -27.75
C GLN A 114 1.93 9.66 -28.39
N SER A 115 0.93 10.00 -27.58
CA SER A 115 -0.33 10.59 -28.06
C SER A 115 -0.27 12.12 -28.05
N PRO A 116 -1.03 12.83 -28.89
CA PRO A 116 -1.20 14.27 -28.77
C PRO A 116 -1.62 14.68 -27.35
N GLN A 117 -1.24 15.88 -26.93
CA GLN A 117 -1.74 16.42 -25.66
C GLN A 117 -3.25 16.66 -25.77
N VAL A 118 -4.00 15.96 -24.92
CA VAL A 118 -5.41 16.25 -24.66
C VAL A 118 -5.51 17.19 -23.47
N ARG A 119 -6.66 17.86 -23.31
CA ARG A 119 -6.90 18.65 -22.10
C ARG A 119 -6.68 17.76 -20.87
N PRO A 120 -5.84 18.17 -19.91
CA PRO A 120 -5.64 17.40 -18.69
C PRO A 120 -6.98 17.24 -17.96
N ALA A 121 -7.34 16.01 -17.59
CA ALA A 121 -8.43 15.79 -16.65
C ALA A 121 -7.99 16.34 -15.29
N HIS A 122 -8.50 17.51 -14.91
CA HIS A 122 -8.12 18.17 -13.65
C HIS A 122 -8.55 17.35 -12.42
N ALA A 123 -9.52 16.46 -12.58
CA ALA A 123 -9.96 15.53 -11.56
C ALA A 123 -8.89 14.49 -11.17
N ILE A 124 -8.10 13.96 -12.12
CA ILE A 124 -7.18 12.85 -11.86
C ILE A 124 -6.10 13.21 -10.82
N PRO A 125 -5.38 14.35 -10.91
CA PRO A 125 -4.40 14.71 -9.89
C PRO A 125 -5.03 14.98 -8.51
N ARG A 126 -6.30 15.42 -8.45
CA ARG A 126 -7.01 15.59 -7.17
C ARG A 126 -7.34 14.25 -6.54
N MET A 127 -7.93 13.34 -7.32
CA MET A 127 -8.23 11.97 -6.89
C MET A 127 -6.97 11.24 -6.42
N GLY A 128 -5.88 11.35 -7.18
CA GLY A 128 -4.62 10.72 -6.82
C GLY A 128 -4.06 11.22 -5.49
N ARG A 129 -4.12 12.53 -5.22
CA ARG A 129 -3.71 13.09 -3.92
C ARG A 129 -4.58 12.60 -2.77
N LEU A 130 -5.88 12.46 -2.97
CA LEU A 130 -6.78 11.92 -1.95
C LEU A 130 -6.44 10.45 -1.67
N ALA A 131 -6.29 9.63 -2.71
CA ALA A 131 -5.91 8.22 -2.58
C ALA A 131 -4.58 8.05 -1.84
N ILE A 132 -3.53 8.83 -2.19
CA ILE A 132 -2.25 8.83 -1.46
C ILE A 132 -2.46 9.18 0.01
N SER A 133 -3.23 10.24 0.32
CA SER A 133 -3.48 10.62 1.71
C SER A 133 -4.23 9.54 2.51
N MET A 134 -5.14 8.81 1.86
CA MET A 134 -5.86 7.68 2.47
C MET A 134 -4.94 6.50 2.75
N ILE A 135 -3.99 6.19 1.86
CA ILE A 135 -2.97 5.15 2.07
C ILE A 135 -2.07 5.52 3.25
N PHE A 136 -1.55 6.76 3.28
CA PHE A 136 -0.75 7.24 4.40
C PHE A 136 -1.51 7.13 5.73
N ASP A 137 -2.75 7.63 5.76
CA ASP A 137 -3.55 7.63 6.99
C ASP A 137 -3.95 6.23 7.45
N VAL A 138 -4.19 5.28 6.53
CA VAL A 138 -4.53 3.90 6.93
C VAL A 138 -3.31 3.16 7.47
N LEU A 139 -2.13 3.37 6.87
CA LEU A 139 -0.86 2.80 7.37
C LEU A 139 -0.48 3.36 8.74
N ASP A 140 -0.69 4.66 8.96
CA ASP A 140 -0.50 5.29 10.27
C ASP A 140 -1.51 4.76 11.29
N SER A 141 -2.79 4.59 10.91
CA SER A 141 -3.81 4.00 11.79
C SER A 141 -3.50 2.54 12.16
N TYR A 142 -2.96 1.77 11.22
CA TYR A 142 -2.51 0.41 11.46
C TYR A 142 -1.32 0.38 12.42
N SER A 143 -0.37 1.30 12.23
CA SER A 143 0.79 1.45 13.10
C SER A 143 0.40 1.82 14.53
N ASP A 144 -0.51 2.77 14.71
CA ASP A 144 -0.90 3.23 16.05
C ASP A 144 -2.03 2.40 16.68
N ARG A 145 -2.56 1.41 15.94
CA ARG A 145 -3.78 0.67 16.28
C ARG A 145 -4.97 1.61 16.55
N ASP A 146 -5.02 2.72 15.82
CA ASP A 146 -6.08 3.72 15.94
C ASP A 146 -7.29 3.34 15.09
N THR A 147 -8.29 2.76 15.75
CA THR A 147 -9.56 2.38 15.11
C THR A 147 -10.35 3.58 14.59
N GLN A 148 -10.27 4.74 15.26
CA GLN A 148 -11.02 5.92 14.84
C GLN A 148 -10.44 6.50 13.55
N LYS A 149 -9.10 6.54 13.45
CA LYS A 149 -8.40 6.97 12.24
C LYS A 149 -8.71 6.03 11.07
N ALA A 150 -8.70 4.71 11.29
CA ALA A 150 -9.07 3.74 10.26
C ALA A 150 -10.52 3.93 9.76
N ILE A 151 -11.49 4.14 10.66
CA ILE A 151 -12.89 4.41 10.28
C ILE A 151 -13.00 5.74 9.50
N ALA A 152 -12.21 6.75 9.87
CA ALA A 152 -12.20 8.03 9.15
C ALA A 152 -11.63 7.90 7.72
N VAL A 153 -10.63 7.04 7.50
CA VAL A 153 -10.16 6.69 6.14
C VAL A 153 -11.28 6.00 5.37
N TRP A 154 -11.90 4.96 5.96
CA TRP A 154 -12.96 4.20 5.30
C TRP A 154 -14.13 5.09 4.83
N ARG A 155 -14.52 6.09 5.61
CA ARG A 155 -15.58 7.03 5.22
C ARG A 155 -15.16 8.00 4.09
N ARG A 156 -13.88 8.29 3.95
CA ARG A 156 -13.36 9.17 2.87
C ARG A 156 -13.37 8.50 1.50
N ASP A 157 -13.53 7.18 1.45
CA ASP A 157 -13.68 6.43 0.20
C ASP A 157 -14.89 6.92 -0.63
N GLU A 158 -15.97 7.34 0.04
CA GLU A 158 -17.14 7.93 -0.61
C GLU A 158 -16.77 9.21 -1.39
N GLU A 159 -15.86 10.03 -0.86
CA GLU A 159 -15.36 11.23 -1.54
C GLU A 159 -14.56 10.87 -2.80
N LEU A 160 -13.77 9.78 -2.74
CA LEU A 160 -12.99 9.29 -3.88
C LEU A 160 -13.91 8.76 -4.99
N ASP A 161 -14.95 8.03 -4.62
CA ASP A 161 -15.98 7.50 -5.52
C ASP A 161 -16.76 8.63 -6.22
N GLU A 162 -17.15 9.67 -5.48
CA GLU A 162 -17.81 10.86 -6.05
C GLU A 162 -16.92 11.56 -7.08
N MET A 163 -15.63 11.72 -6.78
CA MET A 163 -14.66 12.28 -7.73
C MET A 163 -14.52 11.40 -8.98
N TYR A 164 -14.45 10.08 -8.82
CA TYR A 164 -14.40 9.15 -9.94
C TYR A 164 -15.63 9.26 -10.84
N ILE A 165 -16.84 9.30 -10.27
CA ILE A 165 -18.09 9.47 -11.04
C ILE A 165 -18.11 10.81 -11.78
N SER A 166 -17.61 11.87 -11.14
CA SER A 166 -17.57 13.22 -11.75
C SER A 166 -16.67 13.28 -12.99
N LEU A 167 -15.64 12.44 -13.08
CA LEU A 167 -14.70 12.39 -14.20
C LEU A 167 -15.38 12.03 -15.54
N PHE A 168 -16.46 11.24 -15.50
CA PHE A 168 -17.24 10.90 -16.70
C PHE A 168 -18.26 11.97 -17.09
N ARG A 169 -18.38 13.03 -16.28
CA ARG A 169 -19.26 14.18 -16.52
C ARG A 169 -18.50 15.45 -16.90
N GLU A 170 -17.16 15.45 -16.80
CA GLU A 170 -16.26 16.48 -17.36
C GLU A 170 -16.16 16.36 -18.89
#